data_AF-A0A2P5I3U3-F1
#
_entry.id   AF-A0A2P5I3U3-F1
#
_cell.length_a   1.000
_cell.length_b   1.000
_cell.length_c   1.000
_cell.angle_alpha   90.00
_cell.angle_beta   90.00
_cell.angle_gamma   90.00
#
_symmetry.space_group_name_H-M   'P 1'
#
loop_
_entity.id
_entity.type
_entity.pdbx_description
1 polymer ?
#
loop_
_entity_poly.entity_id
_entity_poly.type
_entity_poly.pdbx_seq_one_letter_code
_entity_poly.pdbx_strand_id
1 'polypeptide(L)'
;MKYFQAISIISALAKLTSAAPAAESRQFQAVITFSGAAASYTLNFPTDATIFYTNSDLAVDTISSLGGATCSFTGVDGAAVTIVGAHSATVAPPQAIVSGSCLAF
;
A
#
# COMPACT_ATOMS: atom_id res chain seq x y z
N MET A 1 56.22 -38.32 38.98
CA MET A 1 55.87 -36.90 38.77
C MET A 1 54.75 -36.85 37.74
N LYS A 2 53.60 -36.28 38.13
CA LYS A 2 52.37 -36.13 37.32
C LYS A 2 52.53 -34.93 36.41
N TYR A 3 52.35 -35.08 35.09
CA TYR A 3 52.14 -33.93 34.21
C TYR A 3 50.99 -34.22 33.23
N PHE A 4 49.81 -33.83 33.73
CA PHE A 4 48.65 -33.26 33.05
C PHE A 4 48.41 -33.57 31.56
N GLN A 5 47.41 -34.41 31.32
CA GLN A 5 46.64 -34.38 30.08
C GLN A 5 45.63 -33.24 30.14
N ALA A 6 45.59 -32.39 29.12
CA ALA A 6 44.53 -31.40 28.93
C ALA A 6 44.01 -31.55 27.49
N ILE A 7 42.96 -32.35 27.34
CA ILE A 7 42.17 -32.48 26.12
C ILE A 7 41.09 -31.40 26.19
N SER A 8 41.28 -30.29 25.47
CA SER A 8 40.27 -29.22 25.36
C SER A 8 39.45 -29.45 24.09
N ILE A 9 38.31 -30.12 24.24
CA ILE A 9 37.27 -30.23 23.21
C ILE A 9 36.34 -29.04 23.40
N ILE A 10 36.44 -28.01 22.55
CA ILE A 10 35.53 -26.86 22.59
C ILE A 10 34.51 -27.02 21.46
N SER A 11 33.28 -27.26 21.89
CA SER A 11 32.09 -27.55 21.10
C SER A 11 31.74 -26.43 20.12
N ALA A 12 31.55 -26.79 18.85
CA ALA A 12 31.03 -25.88 17.83
C ALA A 12 29.53 -25.62 18.05
N LEU A 13 29.17 -24.41 18.49
CA LEU A 13 27.77 -23.95 18.53
C LEU A 13 27.38 -23.42 17.14
N ALA A 14 26.80 -24.28 16.31
CA ALA A 14 26.14 -23.84 15.07
C ALA A 14 24.84 -23.12 15.42
N LYS A 15 24.85 -21.78 15.35
CA LYS A 15 23.63 -20.96 15.42
C LYS A 15 22.84 -21.17 14.12
N LEU A 16 21.78 -21.98 14.17
CA LEU A 16 20.79 -22.04 13.09
C LEU A 16 19.94 -20.76 13.18
N THR A 17 20.34 -19.72 12.45
CA THR A 17 19.45 -18.60 12.19
C THR A 17 18.35 -19.10 11.27
N SER A 18 17.14 -19.29 11.81
CA SER A 18 15.97 -19.58 10.99
C SER A 18 15.59 -18.27 10.31
N ALA A 19 16.03 -18.09 9.06
CA ALA A 19 15.43 -17.12 8.17
C ALA A 19 14.05 -17.67 7.78
N ALA A 20 13.04 -17.41 8.62
CA ALA A 20 11.66 -17.54 8.17
C ALA A 20 11.53 -16.67 6.91
N PRO A 21 10.98 -17.19 5.79
CA PRO A 21 10.66 -16.33 4.68
C PRO A 21 9.74 -15.25 5.25
N ALA A 22 10.13 -13.98 5.11
CA ALA A 22 9.17 -12.91 5.29
C ALA A 22 8.00 -13.30 4.40
N ALA A 23 6.83 -13.51 5.00
CA ALA A 23 5.60 -13.66 4.25
C ALA A 23 5.44 -12.34 3.50
N GLU A 24 5.99 -12.27 2.29
CA GLU A 24 5.77 -11.17 1.38
C GLU A 24 4.31 -11.32 1.01
N SER A 25 3.45 -10.67 1.80
CA SER A 25 2.09 -10.38 1.38
C SER A 25 2.25 -9.85 -0.03
N ARG A 26 1.70 -10.56 -1.02
CA ARG A 26 1.67 -10.04 -2.38
C ARG A 26 0.84 -8.78 -2.29
N GLN A 27 1.50 -7.66 -2.03
CA GLN A 27 0.86 -6.37 -1.80
C GLN A 27 0.31 -5.95 -3.15
N PHE A 28 -0.90 -6.42 -3.42
CA PHE A 28 -1.69 -5.96 -4.53
C PHE A 28 -1.84 -4.45 -4.38
N GLN A 29 -1.60 -3.70 -5.45
CA GLN A 29 -1.80 -2.26 -5.45
C GLN A 29 -2.98 -1.96 -6.35
N ALA A 30 -3.95 -1.20 -5.85
CA ALA A 30 -5.07 -0.75 -6.64
C ALA A 30 -4.61 0.38 -7.56
N VAL A 31 -4.80 0.21 -8.87
CA VAL A 31 -4.46 1.23 -9.86
C VAL A 31 -5.65 2.17 -9.99
N ILE A 32 -5.46 3.41 -9.57
CA ILE A 32 -6.49 4.45 -9.52
C ILE A 32 -6.10 5.57 -10.47
N THR A 33 -7.00 5.93 -11.38
CA THR A 33 -6.84 7.08 -12.26
C THR A 33 -7.78 8.19 -11.83
N PHE A 34 -7.21 9.38 -11.66
CA PHE A 34 -7.92 10.61 -11.34
C PHE A 34 -7.95 11.47 -12.59
N SER A 35 -9.14 11.87 -12.99
CA SER A 35 -9.39 12.68 -14.17
C SER A 35 -10.07 14.00 -13.78
N GLY A 36 -9.49 15.08 -14.27
CA GLY A 36 -10.09 16.41 -14.27
C GLY A 36 -10.34 16.87 -15.70
N ALA A 37 -10.94 18.05 -15.84
CA ALA A 37 -11.28 18.63 -17.14
C ALA A 37 -10.08 18.82 -18.10
N ALA A 38 -8.89 19.08 -17.57
CA ALA A 38 -7.70 19.43 -18.37
C ALA A 38 -6.57 18.38 -18.31
N ALA A 39 -6.59 17.47 -17.33
CA ALA A 39 -5.49 16.53 -17.10
C ALA A 39 -5.97 15.27 -16.39
N SER A 40 -5.13 14.25 -16.36
CA SER A 40 -5.35 13.04 -15.58
C SER A 40 -4.02 12.51 -15.05
N TYR A 41 -4.06 11.83 -13.91
CA TYR A 41 -2.91 11.15 -13.34
C TYR A 41 -3.32 9.81 -12.74
N THR A 42 -2.38 8.87 -12.68
CA THR A 42 -2.61 7.51 -12.15
C THR A 42 -1.68 7.27 -10.98
N LEU A 43 -2.23 6.70 -9.90
CA LEU A 43 -1.50 6.33 -8.70
C LEU A 43 -1.78 4.87 -8.35
N ASN A 44 -0.78 4.23 -7.76
CA ASN A 44 -0.93 2.91 -7.20
C ASN A 44 -1.15 3.04 -5.69
N PHE A 45 -2.33 2.61 -5.22
CA PHE A 45 -2.67 2.66 -3.81
C PHE A 45 -2.32 1.34 -3.12
N PRO A 46 -1.68 1.39 -1.93
CA PRO A 46 -1.57 0.22 -1.08
C PRO A 46 -2.97 -0.26 -0.68
N THR A 47 -3.17 -1.58 -0.65
CA THR A 47 -4.48 -2.18 -0.38
C THR A 47 -4.59 -2.77 1.04
N ASP A 48 -3.84 -2.18 1.97
CA ASP A 48 -3.75 -2.55 3.39
C ASP A 48 -4.56 -1.62 4.31
N ALA A 49 -5.48 -0.84 3.74
CA ALA A 49 -6.26 0.20 4.38
C ALA A 49 -5.47 1.38 4.97
N THR A 50 -4.18 1.50 4.69
CA THR A 50 -3.41 2.70 5.08
C THR A 50 -3.87 3.94 4.30
N ILE A 51 -3.74 5.10 4.93
CA ILE A 51 -4.03 6.38 4.28
C ILE A 51 -2.85 6.76 3.39
N PHE A 52 -3.14 6.97 2.11
CA PHE A 52 -2.20 7.43 1.11
C PHE A 52 -2.56 8.84 0.65
N TYR A 53 -1.59 9.76 0.69
CA TYR A 53 -1.77 11.14 0.25
C TYR A 53 -1.39 11.29 -1.23
N THR A 54 -2.29 11.88 -2.00
CA THR A 54 -2.18 12.05 -3.46
C THR A 54 -1.25 13.20 -3.85
N ASN A 55 -1.17 14.25 -3.04
CA ASN A 55 -0.34 15.45 -3.25
C ASN A 55 -0.51 16.08 -4.66
N SER A 56 -1.76 16.18 -5.14
CA SER A 56 -2.09 16.73 -6.45
C SER A 56 -3.08 17.89 -6.29
N ASP A 57 -2.79 19.02 -6.95
CA ASP A 57 -3.67 20.20 -7.00
C ASP A 57 -4.70 20.13 -8.13
N LEU A 58 -4.78 19.02 -8.86
CA LEU A 58 -5.74 18.85 -9.95
C LEU A 58 -7.17 18.84 -9.41
N ALA A 59 -8.04 19.67 -9.97
CA ALA A 59 -9.48 19.57 -9.75
C ALA A 59 -10.03 18.31 -10.44
N VAL A 60 -10.22 17.25 -9.66
CA VAL A 60 -10.71 15.96 -10.12
C VAL A 60 -12.24 15.99 -10.20
N ASP A 61 -12.80 15.55 -11.33
CA ASP A 61 -14.23 15.35 -11.54
C ASP A 61 -14.62 13.87 -11.61
N THR A 62 -13.67 12.99 -11.95
CA THR A 62 -13.89 11.56 -12.11
C THR A 62 -12.72 10.76 -11.54
N ILE A 63 -13.03 9.71 -10.77
CA ILE A 63 -12.04 8.76 -10.27
C ILE A 63 -12.41 7.38 -10.82
N SER A 64 -11.45 6.65 -11.37
CA SER A 64 -11.64 5.30 -11.87
C SER A 64 -10.67 4.32 -11.23
N SER A 65 -11.16 3.10 -10.99
CA SER A 65 -10.37 1.99 -10.46
C SER A 65 -10.40 0.83 -11.44
N LEU A 66 -9.25 0.19 -11.65
CA LEU A 66 -9.17 -1.09 -12.38
C LEU A 66 -9.67 -2.29 -11.55
N GLY A 67 -9.99 -2.06 -10.28
CA GLY A 67 -10.57 -3.04 -9.36
C GLY A 67 -9.57 -3.74 -8.47
N GLY A 68 -10.03 -4.84 -7.86
CA GLY A 68 -9.28 -5.63 -6.88
C GLY A 68 -9.28 -5.07 -5.44
N ALA A 69 -9.92 -3.92 -5.19
CA ALA A 69 -10.06 -3.34 -3.86
C ALA A 69 -11.33 -2.46 -3.73
N THR A 70 -11.76 -2.22 -2.50
CA THR A 70 -12.63 -1.09 -2.15
C THR A 70 -11.74 0.07 -1.78
N CYS A 71 -11.93 1.21 -2.44
CA CYS A 71 -11.17 2.42 -2.20
C CYS A 71 -12.10 3.56 -1.78
N SER A 72 -11.68 4.33 -0.79
CA SER A 72 -12.35 5.56 -0.36
C SER A 72 -11.40 6.74 -0.50
N PHE A 73 -11.89 7.84 -1.07
CA PHE A 73 -11.12 9.05 -1.37
C PHE A 73 -11.77 10.25 -0.69
N THR A 74 -10.93 11.17 -0.20
CA THR A 74 -11.36 12.42 0.43
C THR A 74 -10.80 13.61 -0.33
N GLY A 75 -11.66 14.57 -0.66
CA GLY A 75 -11.34 15.84 -1.29
C GLY A 75 -11.06 16.96 -0.28
N VAL A 76 -10.43 18.03 -0.76
CA VAL A 76 -10.06 19.21 0.05
C VAL A 76 -11.27 19.95 0.63
N ASP A 77 -12.40 19.96 -0.08
CA ASP A 77 -13.65 20.58 0.35
C ASP A 77 -14.60 19.57 1.03
N GLY A 78 -14.08 18.39 1.40
CA GLY A 78 -14.84 17.36 2.13
C GLY A 78 -15.66 16.42 1.24
N ALA A 79 -15.46 16.39 -0.08
CA ALA A 79 -16.04 15.32 -0.90
C ALA A 79 -15.49 13.96 -0.45
N ALA A 80 -16.38 12.98 -0.34
CA ALA A 80 -16.02 11.60 -0.06
C ALA A 80 -16.56 10.71 -1.17
N VAL A 81 -15.69 9.93 -1.79
CA VAL A 81 -16.05 9.01 -2.88
C VAL A 81 -15.55 7.63 -2.55
N THR A 82 -16.44 6.64 -2.62
CA THR A 82 -16.11 5.23 -2.43
C THR A 82 -16.34 4.47 -3.73
N ILE A 83 -15.34 3.71 -4.14
CA ILE A 83 -15.34 2.87 -5.34
C ILE A 83 -15.12 1.43 -4.90
N VAL A 84 -15.99 0.52 -5.35
CA VAL A 84 -15.91 -0.90 -5.04
C VAL A 84 -15.57 -1.67 -6.31
N GLY A 85 -14.41 -2.35 -6.32
CA GLY A 85 -13.98 -3.11 -7.49
C GLY A 85 -13.69 -2.20 -8.69
N ALA A 86 -13.82 -2.77 -9.89
CA ALA A 86 -13.56 -2.05 -11.13
C ALA A 86 -14.73 -1.14 -11.46
N HIS A 87 -14.61 0.15 -11.13
CA HIS A 87 -15.69 1.11 -11.29
C HIS A 87 -15.15 2.55 -11.37
N SER A 88 -15.98 3.45 -11.88
CA SER A 88 -15.69 4.89 -11.96
C SER A 88 -16.77 5.68 -11.24
N ALA A 89 -16.38 6.65 -10.44
CA ALA A 89 -17.28 7.52 -9.70
C ALA A 89 -16.96 8.98 -9.97
N THR A 90 -18.00 9.83 -9.96
CA THR A 90 -17.85 11.27 -10.13
C THR A 90 -17.64 11.97 -8.80
N VAL A 91 -16.87 13.06 -8.83
CA VAL A 91 -16.59 13.94 -7.70
C VAL A 91 -17.30 15.27 -7.97
N ALA A 92 -18.30 15.59 -7.14
CA ALA A 92 -19.07 16.83 -7.27
C ALA A 92 -19.17 17.54 -5.91
N PRO A 93 -18.75 18.82 -5.80
CA PRO A 93 -18.10 19.64 -6.83
C PRO A 93 -16.68 19.13 -7.21
N PRO A 94 -16.20 19.39 -8.44
CA PRO A 94 -14.83 19.06 -8.83
C PRO A 94 -13.82 19.75 -7.92
N GLN A 95 -12.89 18.97 -7.35
CA GLN A 95 -11.95 19.46 -6.34
C GLN A 95 -10.69 18.58 -6.28
N ALA A 96 -9.65 19.06 -5.61
CA ALA A 96 -8.45 18.26 -5.37
C ALA A 96 -8.76 17.11 -4.40
N ILE A 97 -8.36 15.90 -4.77
CA ILE A 97 -8.35 14.76 -3.85
C ILE A 97 -7.10 14.86 -3.00
N VAL A 98 -7.24 14.83 -1.68
CA VAL A 98 -6.13 14.98 -0.73
C VAL A 98 -5.59 13.64 -0.24
N SER A 99 -6.47 12.64 -0.12
CA SER A 99 -6.10 11.32 0.37
C SER A 99 -7.05 10.23 -0.11
N GLY A 100 -6.59 9.00 -0.01
CA GLY A 100 -7.46 7.83 -0.10
C GLY A 100 -6.90 6.63 0.66
N SER A 101 -7.74 5.62 0.83
CA SER A 101 -7.39 4.35 1.45
C SER A 101 -8.09 3.23 0.69
N CYS A 102 -7.37 2.16 0.42
CA CYS A 102 -7.88 0.99 -0.31
C CYS A 102 -7.72 -0.27 0.52
N LEU A 103 -8.67 -1.20 0.41
CA LEU A 103 -8.62 -2.52 1.02
C LEU A 103 -8.95 -3.57 -0.04
N ALA A 104 -8.04 -4.52 -0.26
CA ALA A 104 -8.24 -5.62 -1.19
C ALA A 104 -9.34 -6.58 -0.72
N PHE A 105 -9.96 -7.28 -1.68
CA PHE A 105 -10.93 -8.35 -1.41
C PHE A 105 -10.28 -9.73 -1.46
#